data_AF-A0A8D8EW45-F1
#
_entry.id   AF-A0A8D8EW45-F1
#
_cell.length_a   1.000
_cell.length_b   1.000
_cell.length_c   1.000
_cell.angle_alpha   90.00
_cell.angle_beta   90.00
_cell.angle_gamma   90.00
#
_symmetry.space_group_name_H-M   'P 1'
#
loop_
_entity.id
_entity.type
_entity.pdbx_description
1 polymer ?
#
loop_
_entity_poly.entity_id
_entity_poly.type
_entity_poly.pdbx_seq_one_letter_code
_entity_poly.pdbx_strand_id
1 'polypeptide(L)'
;MADGGEFITVRRRKSRGKLQGRHNASLACLADVNNNNNSTSICKTSDSFYDKPWKDQRRNSHPAKAKSCTELRIVGKAERRHAAGFHTRRCICRWVMSYGRLLWTDQLKLDFSQGCPVCRVSFSTEEALRNHMQKQHGRDFDLMLDVTDRRIVRNTMRLTVKYLARASRMIIRVENYSEVVLILRAVYLFGLDQRLEPTFDGVLRMVPGYSYEIEHTVKQCIPNYQYTMILSATVAGSQVELIEQYYVQMLKSTPMMGNQLKMGILPYHHIPQYLIDLYLKEFEHDNHYDRLAMLCLENLRKFNKAGLTPTSYVEHLRLLNMIEDYDLQTTFATYTIPKVTLKPMEQARRYLITLDQFDVPPNLLEEDGYARITVTKHNRNVDNNLEFINGYIDAVNETGIVVTMQAPVRFTLPCRVEFPLNRTQYKLEYEALAHISKIDLDQLLFPKVLAKKRRPVRQVNFDWFQPTIAANAEQVTAIRNIVNMTSYPAPYIIFGPPGTGKTSTIVEAVLQIWRQQPRAHVLVAASSNFACNELTQRLMRFVPEADIFRFFSRSCERNIETIDMEILEISNLATGIYEIPTYEHIYGSRIVVSTVTNCGRLAQAHVIPTFFDYIF
;
A
#
# COMPACT_ATOMS: atom_id res chain seq x y z
N MET A 1 9.50 19.89 -58.08
CA MET A 1 9.07 18.50 -57.81
C MET A 1 9.85 18.07 -56.56
N ALA A 2 9.46 18.49 -55.36
CA ALA A 2 8.36 17.97 -54.54
C ALA A 2 8.51 16.47 -54.28
N ASP A 3 9.27 16.12 -53.23
CA ASP A 3 9.09 14.88 -52.49
C ASP A 3 9.09 15.23 -50.99
N GLY A 4 7.97 14.91 -50.35
CA GLY A 4 7.61 15.40 -49.03
C GLY A 4 8.45 14.77 -47.92
N GLY A 5 9.09 15.62 -47.12
CA GLY A 5 9.60 15.23 -45.82
C GLY A 5 8.42 14.88 -44.90
N GLU A 6 8.28 13.61 -44.54
CA GLU A 6 7.37 13.20 -43.48
C GLU A 6 7.81 13.82 -42.16
N PHE A 7 6.91 14.62 -41.58
CA PHE A 7 7.08 15.24 -40.27
C PHE A 7 7.17 14.17 -39.17
N ILE A 8 8.19 14.26 -38.31
CA ILE A 8 8.21 13.51 -37.05
C ILE A 8 7.17 14.17 -36.13
N THR A 9 5.95 13.64 -36.11
CA THR A 9 4.92 14.15 -35.20
C THR A 9 5.12 13.57 -33.80
N VAL A 10 5.96 14.20 -32.98
CA VAL A 10 5.90 13.99 -31.52
C VAL A 10 4.70 14.77 -31.01
N ARG A 11 3.52 14.13 -31.01
CA ARG A 11 2.33 14.75 -30.40
C ARG A 11 2.58 14.87 -28.89
N ARG A 12 2.85 16.09 -28.42
CA ARG A 12 2.69 16.44 -26.99
C ARG A 12 1.33 15.93 -26.51
N ARG A 13 1.31 15.25 -25.36
CA ARG A 13 0.06 14.86 -24.68
C ARG A 13 -0.77 16.13 -24.44
N LYS A 14 -1.81 16.34 -25.25
CA LYS A 14 -2.90 17.25 -24.90
C LYS A 14 -3.59 16.67 -23.67
N SER A 15 -3.77 17.50 -22.64
CA SER A 15 -4.51 17.16 -21.42
C SER A 15 -5.87 16.55 -21.79
N ARG A 16 -6.12 15.32 -21.37
CA ARG A 16 -7.43 14.68 -21.54
C ARG A 16 -8.41 15.34 -20.57
N GLY A 17 -9.50 15.85 -21.12
CA GLY A 17 -10.63 16.42 -20.36
C GLY A 17 -11.34 15.37 -19.48
N LYS A 18 -12.00 15.89 -18.45
CA LYS A 18 -12.75 15.21 -17.39
C LYS A 18 -13.61 14.05 -17.92
N LEU A 19 -13.39 12.84 -17.38
CA LEU A 19 -14.35 11.74 -17.45
C LEU A 19 -15.22 11.79 -16.19
N GLN A 20 -16.50 12.11 -16.39
CA GLN A 20 -17.55 12.05 -15.38
C GLN A 20 -17.78 10.60 -14.92
N GLY A 21 -17.90 10.43 -13.60
CA GLY A 21 -18.20 9.16 -12.97
C GLY A 21 -19.61 8.65 -13.32
N ARG A 22 -19.73 7.33 -13.48
CA ARG A 22 -21.01 6.63 -13.45
C ARG A 22 -21.08 5.72 -12.24
N HIS A 23 -22.18 5.89 -11.53
CA HIS A 23 -22.57 5.25 -10.29
C HIS A 23 -22.73 3.73 -10.38
N ASN A 24 -22.49 3.12 -9.22
CA ASN A 24 -22.90 1.77 -8.84
C ASN A 24 -24.40 1.54 -9.07
N ALA A 25 -24.75 0.39 -9.64
CA ALA A 25 -26.06 -0.22 -9.53
C ALA A 25 -25.91 -1.56 -8.81
N SER A 26 -26.61 -1.67 -7.69
CA SER A 26 -26.84 -2.83 -6.85
C SER A 26 -27.58 -3.94 -7.57
N LEU A 27 -27.33 -5.20 -7.17
CA LEU A 27 -28.32 -6.28 -7.28
C LEU A 27 -28.12 -7.28 -6.12
N ALA A 28 -29.11 -7.27 -5.23
CA ALA A 28 -29.41 -8.34 -4.29
C ALA A 28 -30.39 -9.32 -4.96
N CYS A 29 -30.31 -10.61 -4.61
CA CYS A 29 -31.39 -11.61 -4.54
C CYS A 29 -30.75 -12.93 -4.02
N LEU A 30 -31.09 -13.37 -2.79
CA LEU A 30 -32.05 -14.44 -2.44
C LEU A 30 -31.40 -15.85 -2.52
N ALA A 31 -31.19 -16.50 -1.35
CA ALA A 31 -32.10 -17.45 -0.69
C ALA A 31 -32.03 -18.84 -1.37
N ASP A 32 -32.03 -20.00 -0.72
CA ASP A 32 -32.35 -20.45 0.64
C ASP A 32 -31.89 -21.93 0.73
N VAL A 33 -32.11 -22.55 1.89
CA VAL A 33 -32.50 -23.96 2.09
C VAL A 33 -31.50 -24.88 2.85
N ASN A 34 -31.85 -25.06 4.13
CA ASN A 34 -31.88 -26.28 4.95
C ASN A 34 -30.58 -26.99 5.36
N ASN A 35 -30.53 -27.75 6.46
CA ASN A 35 -31.25 -27.89 7.73
C ASN A 35 -30.63 -29.16 8.36
N ASN A 36 -30.72 -29.31 9.69
CA ASN A 36 -30.54 -30.56 10.45
C ASN A 36 -29.10 -31.13 10.53
N ASN A 37 -28.68 -31.79 11.59
CA ASN A 37 -29.08 -31.95 12.99
C ASN A 37 -28.00 -32.86 13.59
N ASN A 38 -27.88 -32.81 14.92
CA ASN A 38 -27.38 -33.89 15.78
C ASN A 38 -25.88 -34.23 15.67
N SER A 39 -25.18 -34.61 16.73
CA SER A 39 -25.37 -34.64 18.18
C SER A 39 -24.15 -35.40 18.68
N THR A 40 -23.69 -35.10 19.91
CA THR A 40 -22.97 -36.03 20.83
C THR A 40 -21.62 -36.60 20.35
N SER A 41 -20.59 -36.84 21.15
CA SER A 41 -20.40 -36.96 22.60
C SER A 41 -18.87 -37.08 22.79
N ILE A 42 -18.30 -36.37 23.76
CA ILE A 42 -17.76 -36.92 25.02
C ILE A 42 -16.67 -37.99 24.84
N CYS A 43 -15.44 -37.63 25.20
CA CYS A 43 -14.60 -38.25 26.24
C CYS A 43 -13.21 -37.59 26.15
N LYS A 44 -12.69 -36.91 27.19
CA LYS A 44 -12.10 -37.49 28.42
C LYS A 44 -11.02 -38.50 28.04
N THR A 45 -9.77 -38.44 28.50
CA THR A 45 -9.21 -37.99 29.79
C THR A 45 -7.69 -38.16 29.64
N SER A 46 -6.89 -37.23 30.20
CA SER A 46 -5.96 -37.50 31.32
C SER A 46 -4.68 -38.25 30.86
N ASP A 47 -3.47 -38.13 31.39
CA ASP A 47 -2.88 -37.71 32.66
C ASP A 47 -1.40 -37.43 32.32
N SER A 48 -0.76 -36.33 32.72
CA SER A 48 -0.19 -36.00 34.04
C SER A 48 1.07 -36.82 34.43
N PHE A 49 1.94 -36.17 35.21
CA PHE A 49 3.23 -36.60 35.83
C PHE A 49 4.50 -36.42 34.98
N TYR A 50 5.56 -35.70 35.40
CA TYR A 50 6.20 -35.49 36.73
C TYR A 50 6.66 -34.01 36.89
N ASP A 51 6.42 -33.27 38.00
CA ASP A 51 7.14 -33.20 39.31
C ASP A 51 8.69 -33.20 39.20
N LYS A 52 9.53 -32.33 39.78
CA LYS A 52 9.53 -31.23 40.78
C LYS A 52 11.04 -30.84 40.97
N PRO A 53 11.52 -30.12 42.00
CA PRO A 53 11.49 -28.66 42.23
C PRO A 53 12.90 -28.08 42.56
N TRP A 54 13.02 -26.77 42.82
CA TRP A 54 13.92 -26.28 43.89
C TRP A 54 13.41 -24.95 44.45
N LYS A 55 13.39 -24.87 45.79
CA LYS A 55 13.00 -23.73 46.62
C LYS A 55 14.25 -22.90 46.92
N ASP A 56 14.12 -21.59 47.11
CA ASP A 56 14.45 -21.04 48.43
C ASP A 56 13.83 -19.67 48.72
N GLN A 57 13.45 -19.53 49.99
CA GLN A 57 12.77 -18.41 50.63
C GLN A 57 13.76 -17.32 51.05
N ARG A 58 13.28 -16.07 51.17
CA ARG A 58 13.46 -15.28 52.39
C ARG A 58 12.38 -14.19 52.51
N ARG A 59 11.73 -14.20 53.67
CA ARG A 59 10.72 -13.26 54.17
C ARG A 59 11.37 -11.98 54.67
N ASN A 60 10.65 -10.86 54.61
CA ASN A 60 10.48 -9.94 55.73
C ASN A 60 9.18 -9.13 55.60
N SER A 61 8.56 -8.86 56.74
CA SER A 61 7.14 -8.52 56.92
C SER A 61 6.92 -7.12 57.51
N HIS A 62 6.02 -6.34 56.87
CA HIS A 62 4.99 -5.38 57.37
C HIS A 62 5.36 -4.17 58.29
N PRO A 63 4.50 -3.11 58.44
CA PRO A 63 3.11 -2.91 57.95
C PRO A 63 2.75 -1.52 57.32
N ALA A 64 1.60 -1.51 56.62
CA ALA A 64 0.54 -0.48 56.49
C ALA A 64 0.85 1.00 56.13
N LYS A 65 0.29 1.46 54.99
CA LYS A 65 -0.82 2.44 54.96
C LYS A 65 -1.35 2.65 53.53
N ALA A 66 -2.67 2.54 53.40
CA ALA A 66 -3.42 2.85 52.19
C ALA A 66 -3.38 4.35 51.88
N LYS A 67 -3.20 4.68 50.59
CA LYS A 67 -3.84 5.84 49.93
C LYS A 67 -3.82 5.60 48.42
N SER A 68 -5.02 5.61 47.85
CA SER A 68 -5.30 5.58 46.42
C SER A 68 -4.71 6.81 45.72
N CYS A 69 -3.97 6.60 44.64
CA CYS A 69 -3.85 7.58 43.58
C CYS A 69 -3.38 6.86 42.31
N THR A 70 -4.32 6.49 41.44
CA THR A 70 -4.01 6.06 40.07
C THR A 70 -3.64 7.33 39.30
N GLU A 71 -2.38 7.74 39.36
CA GLU A 71 -1.87 8.83 38.53
C GLU A 71 -1.86 8.40 37.06
N LEU A 72 -2.85 8.87 36.31
CA LEU A 72 -2.81 8.94 34.85
C LEU A 72 -1.63 9.82 34.45
N ARG A 73 -0.54 9.20 34.00
CA ARG A 73 0.60 9.90 33.39
C ARG A 73 0.18 10.46 32.03
N ILE A 74 -0.24 11.72 32.01
CA ILE A 74 -0.38 12.52 30.79
C ILE A 74 1.04 12.81 30.27
N VAL A 75 1.52 12.02 29.32
CA VAL A 75 2.81 12.26 28.67
C VAL A 75 2.61 13.11 27.42
N GLY A 76 2.47 14.42 27.61
CA GLY A 76 2.70 15.40 26.54
C GLY A 76 4.20 15.65 26.39
N LYS A 77 4.94 14.77 25.71
CA LYS A 77 6.33 15.04 25.32
C LYS A 77 6.72 14.24 24.08
N ALA A 78 7.13 14.97 23.05
CA ALA A 78 7.84 14.44 21.89
C ALA A 78 9.22 13.94 22.32
N GLU A 79 9.30 12.71 22.82
CA GLU A 79 10.59 12.06 23.07
C GLU A 79 11.07 11.35 21.80
N ARG A 80 12.15 11.86 21.21
CA ARG A 80 13.01 11.10 20.31
C ARG A 80 13.64 9.97 21.14
N ARG A 81 13.09 8.77 21.09
CA ARG A 81 13.75 7.57 21.61
C ARG A 81 14.41 6.80 20.48
N HIS A 82 15.70 6.54 20.68
CA HIS A 82 16.48 5.59 19.88
C HIS A 82 15.77 4.23 19.89
N ALA A 83 15.50 3.70 18.70
CA ALA A 83 14.84 2.43 18.49
C ALA A 83 15.76 1.27 18.87
N ALA A 84 15.62 0.76 20.09
CA ALA A 84 15.87 -0.66 20.34
C ALA A 84 14.69 -1.42 19.71
N GLY A 85 14.98 -2.42 18.86
CA GLY A 85 14.01 -3.09 18.00
C GLY A 85 12.86 -3.78 18.74
N PHE A 86 11.80 -3.04 19.05
CA PHE A 86 10.48 -3.57 19.32
C PHE A 86 9.77 -3.70 17.96
N HIS A 87 9.38 -4.93 17.58
CA HIS A 87 8.58 -5.15 16.37
C HIS A 87 7.20 -4.51 16.57
N THR A 88 7.07 -3.25 16.17
CA THR A 88 5.81 -2.50 16.19
C THR A 88 5.00 -2.87 14.97
N ARG A 89 3.77 -3.36 15.16
CA ARG A 89 2.87 -3.69 14.05
C ARG A 89 1.83 -2.62 13.88
N ARG A 90 1.48 -2.27 12.65
CA ARG A 90 0.30 -1.44 12.39
C ARG A 90 -0.89 -2.36 12.15
N CYS A 91 -2.02 -2.05 12.75
CA CYS A 91 -3.26 -2.77 12.54
C CYS A 91 -4.06 -2.06 11.45
N ILE A 92 -4.87 -2.80 10.71
CA ILE A 92 -5.79 -2.19 9.74
C ILE A 92 -7.02 -1.74 10.50
N CYS A 93 -7.29 -0.45 10.48
CA CYS A 93 -8.42 0.17 11.17
C CYS A 93 -9.45 0.58 10.12
N ARG A 94 -10.47 -0.25 9.93
CA ARG A 94 -11.54 0.01 8.97
C ARG A 94 -12.68 0.74 9.67
N TRP A 95 -12.97 1.96 9.22
CA TRP A 95 -14.19 2.67 9.62
C TRP A 95 -15.42 1.92 9.10
N VAL A 96 -16.38 1.68 9.99
CA VAL A 96 -17.62 0.97 9.68
C VAL A 96 -18.75 1.97 9.47
N MET A 97 -18.97 2.82 10.46
CA MET A 97 -20.05 3.82 10.44
C MET A 97 -19.89 4.89 11.50
N SER A 98 -20.57 6.01 11.27
CA SER A 98 -20.75 7.11 12.21
C SER A 98 -22.22 7.52 12.27
N TYR A 99 -22.73 7.87 13.45
CA TYR A 99 -24.02 8.54 13.58
C TYR A 99 -23.98 9.63 14.63
N GLY A 100 -24.87 10.61 14.45
CA GLY A 100 -25.11 11.71 15.37
C GLY A 100 -26.44 11.57 16.09
N ARG A 101 -26.43 11.77 17.42
CA ARG A 101 -27.61 11.82 18.27
C ARG A 101 -27.69 13.16 19.01
N LEU A 102 -28.91 13.69 19.17
CA LEU A 102 -29.17 14.84 20.04
C LEU A 102 -29.21 14.38 21.50
N LEU A 103 -28.33 14.93 22.32
CA LEU A 103 -28.31 14.74 23.76
C LEU A 103 -29.30 15.68 24.45
N TRP A 104 -30.11 15.12 25.33
CA TRP A 104 -30.89 15.91 26.30
C TRP A 104 -30.03 16.15 27.55
N THR A 105 -30.24 17.28 28.23
CA THR A 105 -29.41 17.76 29.36
C THR A 105 -29.24 16.75 30.51
N ASP A 106 -30.19 15.83 30.69
CA ASP A 106 -30.17 14.81 31.74
C ASP A 106 -29.31 13.59 31.36
N GLN A 107 -29.01 13.39 30.07
CA GLN A 107 -28.21 12.27 29.56
C GLN A 107 -26.70 12.55 29.60
N LEU A 108 -26.27 13.78 29.88
CA LEU A 108 -24.86 14.17 30.01
C LEU A 108 -24.23 13.77 31.36
N LYS A 109 -25.01 13.25 32.32
CA LYS A 109 -24.60 12.94 33.70
C LYS A 109 -24.54 11.44 34.04
N LEU A 110 -24.73 10.55 33.08
CA LEU A 110 -24.78 9.11 33.35
C LEU A 110 -23.39 8.53 33.64
N ASP A 111 -23.26 7.87 34.78
CA ASP A 111 -22.09 7.07 35.17
C ASP A 111 -22.08 5.79 34.30
N PHE A 112 -21.13 5.69 33.38
CA PHE A 112 -21.05 4.62 32.38
C PHE A 112 -20.53 3.29 32.93
N SER A 113 -20.28 3.19 34.24
CA SER A 113 -19.79 1.96 34.88
C SER A 113 -20.82 0.81 34.88
N GLN A 114 -22.11 1.08 34.62
CA GLN A 114 -23.19 0.08 34.63
C GLN A 114 -24.20 0.19 33.46
N GLY A 115 -23.84 0.86 32.36
CA GLY A 115 -24.73 1.05 31.21
C GLY A 115 -24.09 0.70 29.87
N CYS A 116 -24.91 0.40 28.87
CA CYS A 116 -24.42 0.27 27.50
C CYS A 116 -24.02 1.65 26.95
N PRO A 117 -22.76 1.91 26.58
CA PRO A 117 -22.32 3.23 26.13
C PRO A 117 -22.90 3.63 24.76
N VAL A 118 -23.54 2.69 24.06
CA VAL A 118 -24.21 2.91 22.77
C VAL A 118 -25.71 3.12 22.96
N CYS A 119 -26.40 2.14 23.53
CA CYS A 119 -27.86 2.20 23.71
C CYS A 119 -28.27 3.06 24.90
N ARG A 120 -27.34 3.44 25.78
CA ARG A 120 -27.57 4.19 27.03
C ARG A 120 -28.61 3.56 27.97
N VAL A 121 -28.77 2.24 27.86
CA VAL A 121 -29.58 1.43 28.79
C VAL A 121 -28.72 1.10 29.99
N SER A 122 -29.16 1.48 31.19
CA SER A 122 -28.54 1.11 32.45
C SER A 122 -29.01 -0.26 32.91
N PHE A 123 -28.10 -1.04 33.50
CA PHE A 123 -28.38 -2.36 34.02
C PHE A 123 -27.99 -2.44 35.49
N SER A 124 -28.81 -3.10 36.29
CA SER A 124 -28.56 -3.27 37.73
C SER A 124 -27.51 -4.34 38.05
N THR A 125 -27.15 -5.18 37.07
CA THR A 125 -26.16 -6.25 37.23
C THR A 125 -25.27 -6.37 35.98
N GLU A 126 -24.03 -6.77 36.17
CA GLU A 126 -23.07 -6.99 35.08
C GLU A 126 -23.52 -8.11 34.12
N GLU A 127 -24.26 -9.10 34.65
CA GLU A 127 -24.81 -10.21 33.86
C GLU A 127 -25.96 -9.77 32.96
N ALA A 128 -26.81 -8.83 33.42
CA ALA A 128 -27.83 -8.22 32.58
C ALA A 128 -27.23 -7.37 31.44
N LEU A 129 -26.16 -6.61 31.74
CA LEU A 129 -25.40 -5.88 30.72
C LEU A 129 -24.78 -6.83 29.69
N ARG A 130 -24.18 -7.94 30.14
CA ARG A 130 -23.60 -8.95 29.23
C ARG A 130 -24.64 -9.60 28.34
N ASN A 131 -25.78 -9.98 28.90
CA ASN A 131 -26.91 -10.52 28.14
C ASN A 131 -27.45 -9.51 27.12
N HIS A 132 -27.48 -8.22 27.47
CA HIS A 132 -27.84 -7.16 26.54
C HIS A 132 -26.84 -7.03 25.40
N MET A 133 -25.53 -6.96 25.70
CA MET A 133 -24.47 -6.89 24.70
C MET A 133 -24.58 -8.04 23.69
N GLN A 134 -24.74 -9.27 24.19
CA GLN A 134 -24.85 -10.45 23.34
C GLN A 134 -26.14 -10.48 22.50
N LYS A 135 -27.27 -10.05 23.06
CA LYS A 135 -28.58 -10.10 22.36
C LYS A 135 -28.80 -8.94 21.39
N GLN A 136 -28.34 -7.74 21.74
CA GLN A 136 -28.63 -6.51 20.98
C GLN A 136 -27.48 -6.09 20.07
N HIS A 137 -26.23 -6.35 20.46
CA HIS A 137 -25.04 -6.02 19.66
C HIS A 137 -24.36 -7.24 19.06
N GLY A 138 -24.61 -8.45 19.56
CA GLY A 138 -24.05 -9.68 19.00
C GLY A 138 -22.57 -9.90 19.34
N ARG A 139 -21.95 -10.88 18.68
CA ARG A 139 -20.56 -11.29 18.92
C ARG A 139 -19.52 -10.36 18.32
N ASP A 140 -19.82 -9.71 17.20
CA ASP A 140 -18.88 -8.83 16.49
C ASP A 140 -19.14 -7.34 16.80
N PHE A 141 -20.13 -7.08 17.65
CA PHE A 141 -20.65 -5.76 18.02
C PHE A 141 -21.18 -4.98 16.82
N ASP A 142 -22.49 -4.97 16.63
CA ASP A 142 -23.19 -4.12 15.68
C ASP A 142 -23.86 -2.93 16.38
N LEU A 143 -23.64 -1.73 15.84
CA LEU A 143 -24.34 -0.52 16.23
C LEU A 143 -25.78 -0.54 15.69
N MET A 144 -26.76 -0.70 16.58
CA MET A 144 -28.18 -0.55 16.26
C MET A 144 -28.57 0.94 16.32
N LEU A 145 -29.11 1.48 15.23
CA LEU A 145 -29.57 2.86 15.15
C LEU A 145 -30.97 2.99 15.76
N ASP A 146 -31.16 4.01 16.59
CA ASP A 146 -32.49 4.45 17.02
C ASP A 146 -33.13 5.31 15.91
N VAL A 147 -34.46 5.43 15.91
CA VAL A 147 -35.25 6.22 14.93
C VAL A 147 -34.83 7.70 14.94
N THR A 148 -34.29 8.18 16.06
CA THR A 148 -33.83 9.56 16.24
C THR A 148 -32.39 9.80 15.78
N ASP A 149 -31.64 8.75 15.47
CA ASP A 149 -30.23 8.84 15.08
C ASP A 149 -30.07 9.25 13.61
N ARG A 150 -29.08 10.12 13.34
CA ARG A 150 -28.74 10.52 11.98
C ARG A 150 -27.42 9.90 11.55
N ARG A 151 -27.46 9.06 10.51
CA ARG A 151 -26.26 8.48 9.92
C ARG A 151 -25.40 9.57 9.26
N ILE A 152 -24.09 9.51 9.50
CA ILE A 152 -23.10 10.39 8.90
C ILE A 152 -22.29 9.57 7.87
N VAL A 153 -22.19 10.09 6.65
CA VAL A 153 -21.60 9.40 5.48
C VAL A 153 -20.07 9.50 5.40
N ARG A 154 -19.45 10.26 6.30
CA ARG A 154 -18.01 10.50 6.36
C ARG A 154 -17.51 10.31 7.78
N ASN A 155 -16.29 9.79 7.92
CA ASN A 155 -15.62 9.66 9.19
C ASN A 155 -15.27 11.04 9.75
N THR A 156 -15.63 11.30 11.00
CA THR A 156 -15.32 12.55 11.71
C THR A 156 -14.05 12.40 12.55
N MET A 157 -13.70 11.17 12.93
CA MET A 157 -12.42 10.84 13.52
C MET A 157 -11.64 9.89 12.60
N ARG A 158 -10.34 9.77 12.86
CA ARG A 158 -9.47 8.77 12.25
C ARG A 158 -8.80 7.97 13.35
N LEU A 159 -8.98 6.66 13.31
CA LEU A 159 -8.37 5.72 14.23
C LEU A 159 -7.13 5.09 13.59
N THR A 160 -6.03 5.04 14.32
CA THR A 160 -4.86 4.25 13.96
C THR A 160 -4.41 3.45 15.16
N VAL A 161 -4.37 2.14 15.04
CA VAL A 161 -3.91 1.25 16.10
C VAL A 161 -2.59 0.61 15.70
N LYS A 162 -1.61 0.65 16.60
CA LYS A 162 -0.39 -0.13 16.51
C LYS A 162 -0.33 -1.12 17.66
N TYR A 163 0.20 -2.31 17.40
CA TYR A 163 0.36 -3.33 18.42
C TYR A 163 1.83 -3.66 18.65
N LEU A 164 2.23 -3.58 19.92
CA LEU A 164 3.54 -3.94 20.43
C LEU A 164 3.46 -5.35 21.01
N ALA A 165 3.71 -6.36 20.18
CA ALA A 165 3.54 -7.77 20.57
C ALA A 165 4.36 -8.16 21.81
N ARG A 166 5.61 -7.70 21.93
CA ARG A 166 6.49 -8.01 23.08
C ARG A 166 6.02 -7.38 24.39
N ALA A 167 5.26 -6.30 24.32
CA ALA A 167 4.82 -5.54 25.47
C ALA A 167 3.32 -5.74 25.76
N SER A 168 2.62 -6.53 24.93
CA SER A 168 1.17 -6.72 24.98
C SER A 168 0.41 -5.40 25.05
N ARG A 169 0.84 -4.40 24.27
CA ARG A 169 0.31 -3.03 24.30
C ARG A 169 -0.23 -2.61 22.94
N MET A 170 -1.42 -2.04 22.93
CA MET A 170 -1.98 -1.31 21.80
C MET A 170 -1.69 0.18 21.99
N ILE A 171 -1.05 0.79 21.00
CA ILE A 171 -0.96 2.23 20.86
C ILE A 171 -2.15 2.65 20.00
N ILE A 172 -3.12 3.29 20.60
CA ILE A 172 -4.36 3.75 19.98
C ILE A 172 -4.19 5.25 19.73
N ARG A 173 -4.22 5.64 18.46
CA ARG A 173 -4.16 7.03 18.04
C ARG A 173 -5.50 7.45 17.44
N VAL A 174 -6.10 8.48 18.02
CA VAL A 174 -7.34 9.08 17.54
C VAL A 174 -7.02 10.49 17.04
N GLU A 175 -7.40 10.79 15.80
CA GLU A 175 -7.25 12.11 15.19
C GLU A 175 -8.63 12.70 14.91
N ASN A 176 -8.83 13.98 15.22
CA ASN A 176 -10.00 14.71 14.76
C ASN A 176 -9.84 14.99 13.26
N TYR A 177 -10.60 14.26 12.45
CA TYR A 177 -10.57 14.35 10.99
C TYR A 177 -11.69 15.23 10.42
N SER A 178 -12.44 15.91 11.30
CA SER A 178 -13.51 16.83 10.94
C SER A 178 -13.03 18.29 10.94
N GLU A 179 -13.81 19.18 10.32
CA GLU A 179 -13.56 20.63 10.30
C GLU A 179 -14.06 21.34 11.57
N VAL A 180 -14.63 20.61 12.53
CA VAL A 180 -15.20 21.16 13.76
C VAL A 180 -14.43 20.70 14.99
N VAL A 181 -14.52 21.45 16.08
CA VAL A 181 -13.90 21.04 17.35
C VAL A 181 -14.74 19.92 17.97
N LEU A 182 -14.10 18.78 18.21
CA LEU A 182 -14.69 17.63 18.88
C LEU A 182 -14.25 17.60 20.34
N ILE A 183 -15.12 17.10 21.21
CA ILE A 183 -14.79 16.77 22.60
C ILE A 183 -14.87 15.25 22.70
N LEU A 184 -13.73 14.56 22.61
CA LEU A 184 -13.66 13.12 22.78
C LEU A 184 -14.04 12.77 24.23
N ARG A 185 -15.03 11.89 24.36
CA ARG A 185 -15.58 11.45 25.64
C ARG A 185 -15.01 10.10 26.04
N ALA A 186 -15.05 9.14 25.13
CA ALA A 186 -14.57 7.81 25.42
C ALA A 186 -14.06 7.09 24.17
N VAL A 187 -13.15 6.15 24.39
CA VAL A 187 -12.68 5.19 23.39
C VAL A 187 -12.78 3.81 24.02
N TYR A 188 -13.67 2.97 23.53
CA TYR A 188 -13.88 1.61 24.03
C TYR A 188 -13.25 0.58 23.08
N LEU A 189 -12.66 -0.45 23.67
CA LEU A 189 -12.25 -1.67 22.99
C LEU A 189 -13.25 -2.77 23.36
N PHE A 190 -13.89 -3.38 22.36
CA PHE A 190 -14.72 -4.54 22.56
C PHE A 190 -13.84 -5.79 22.61
N GLY A 191 -13.75 -6.38 23.79
CA GLY A 191 -12.95 -7.55 24.09
C GLY A 191 -13.61 -8.87 23.65
N LEU A 192 -12.80 -9.91 23.59
CA LEU A 192 -13.20 -11.29 23.28
C LEU A 192 -14.22 -11.87 24.28
N ASP A 193 -14.22 -11.35 25.51
CA ASP A 193 -15.18 -11.70 26.56
C ASP A 193 -16.51 -10.95 26.42
N GLN A 194 -16.72 -10.28 25.28
CA GLN A 194 -17.90 -9.46 24.96
C GLN A 194 -18.09 -8.30 25.95
N ARG A 195 -17.00 -7.80 26.53
CA ARG A 195 -17.00 -6.59 27.36
C ARG A 195 -16.45 -5.39 26.59
N LEU A 196 -17.07 -4.23 26.81
CA LEU A 196 -16.53 -2.94 26.37
C LEU A 196 -15.58 -2.43 27.44
N GLU A 197 -14.28 -2.49 27.16
CA GLU A 197 -13.25 -1.96 28.04
C GLU A 197 -12.94 -0.50 27.65
N PRO A 198 -13.09 0.48 28.56
CA PRO A 198 -12.70 1.85 28.28
C PRO A 198 -11.18 1.96 28.19
N THR A 199 -10.67 2.21 26.99
CA THR A 199 -9.25 2.54 26.76
C THR A 199 -8.96 4.01 27.07
N PHE A 200 -9.96 4.87 26.88
CA PHE A 200 -9.99 6.27 27.32
C PHE A 200 -11.40 6.58 27.79
N ASP A 201 -11.53 7.29 28.92
CA ASP A 201 -12.78 7.85 29.43
C ASP A 201 -12.46 9.20 30.08
N GLY A 202 -13.03 10.28 29.57
CA GLY A 202 -12.71 11.62 30.01
C GLY A 202 -13.27 12.73 29.11
N VAL A 203 -12.65 13.90 29.17
CA VAL A 203 -13.06 15.06 28.37
C VAL A 203 -11.82 15.62 27.69
N LEU A 204 -11.65 15.33 26.40
CA LEU A 204 -10.53 15.82 25.62
C LEU A 204 -11.01 16.69 24.45
N ARG A 205 -10.71 17.98 24.52
CA ARG A 205 -11.02 18.93 23.43
C ARG A 205 -10.01 18.78 22.30
N MET A 206 -10.47 18.27 21.16
CA MET A 206 -9.70 18.05 19.94
C MET A 206 -10.10 19.10 18.89
N VAL A 207 -9.24 20.08 18.63
CA VAL A 207 -9.37 20.93 17.45
C VAL A 207 -9.20 20.08 16.17
N PRO A 208 -9.63 20.52 14.98
CA PRO A 208 -9.32 19.83 13.72
C PRO A 208 -7.83 19.43 13.66
N GLY A 209 -7.53 18.29 13.05
CA GLY A 209 -6.16 17.76 12.92
C GLY A 209 -5.45 17.39 14.22
N TYR A 210 -6.02 17.69 15.39
CA TYR A 210 -5.46 17.28 16.68
C TYR A 210 -5.47 15.77 16.78
N SER A 211 -4.36 15.22 17.25
CA SER A 211 -4.23 13.78 17.45
C SER A 211 -3.84 13.45 18.88
N TYR A 212 -4.65 12.58 19.48
CA TYR A 212 -4.44 11.97 20.78
C TYR A 212 -3.86 10.56 20.60
N GLU A 213 -2.94 10.17 21.47
CA GLU A 213 -2.37 8.82 21.49
C GLU A 213 -2.42 8.28 22.92
N ILE A 214 -2.93 7.06 23.07
CA ILE A 214 -2.99 6.34 24.34
C ILE A 214 -2.41 4.94 24.19
N GLU A 215 -1.66 4.51 25.19
CA GLU A 215 -1.15 3.16 25.30
C GLU A 215 -2.08 2.35 26.22
N HIS A 216 -2.66 1.29 25.69
CA HIS A 216 -3.57 0.38 26.40
C HIS A 216 -2.97 -1.02 26.46
N THR A 217 -2.93 -1.63 27.64
CA THR A 217 -2.37 -2.98 27.82
C THR A 217 -3.46 -4.02 27.59
N VAL A 218 -3.25 -4.94 26.66
CA VAL A 218 -4.22 -5.98 26.31
C VAL A 218 -3.69 -7.32 26.79
N LYS A 219 -4.50 -8.09 27.54
CA LYS A 219 -4.07 -9.36 28.14
C LYS A 219 -3.50 -10.34 27.11
N GLN A 220 -4.17 -10.47 25.96
CA GLN A 220 -3.70 -11.25 24.83
C GLN A 220 -4.35 -10.72 23.55
N CYS A 221 -3.52 -10.42 22.55
CA CYS A 221 -3.99 -10.05 21.23
C CYS A 221 -3.97 -11.30 20.35
N ILE A 222 -5.11 -11.69 19.79
CA ILE A 222 -5.21 -12.85 18.91
C ILE A 222 -4.89 -12.38 17.48
N PRO A 223 -3.81 -12.89 16.85
CA PRO A 223 -3.56 -12.61 15.44
C PRO A 223 -4.79 -12.97 14.60
N ASN A 224 -5.12 -12.14 13.62
CA ASN A 224 -6.25 -12.32 12.71
C ASN A 224 -7.63 -12.21 13.34
N TYR A 225 -7.71 -11.83 14.61
CA TYR A 225 -8.97 -11.45 15.23
C TYR A 225 -9.34 -10.01 14.86
N GLN A 226 -10.63 -9.80 14.58
CA GLN A 226 -11.20 -8.49 14.36
C GLN A 226 -11.67 -7.91 15.70
N TYR A 227 -10.97 -6.90 16.20
CA TYR A 227 -11.42 -6.16 17.38
C TYR A 227 -12.38 -5.05 16.96
N THR A 228 -13.39 -4.78 17.77
CA THR A 228 -14.28 -3.63 17.53
C THR A 228 -13.89 -2.49 18.46
N MET A 229 -13.71 -1.29 17.92
CA MET A 229 -13.48 -0.08 18.70
C MET A 229 -14.60 0.91 18.50
N ILE A 230 -15.02 1.54 19.59
CA ILE A 230 -16.12 2.52 19.60
C ILE A 230 -15.59 3.82 20.15
N LEU A 231 -15.75 4.90 19.39
CA LEU A 231 -15.37 6.25 19.79
C LEU A 231 -16.64 7.04 20.04
N SER A 232 -16.72 7.71 21.20
CA SER A 232 -17.76 8.70 21.51
C SER A 232 -17.15 10.08 21.63
N ALA A 233 -17.72 11.06 20.92
CA ALA A 233 -17.32 12.46 20.98
C ALA A 233 -18.54 13.39 20.91
N THR A 234 -18.48 14.57 21.52
CA THR A 234 -19.52 15.61 21.37
C THR A 234 -19.00 16.77 20.54
N VAL A 235 -19.82 17.32 19.63
CA VAL A 235 -19.42 18.50 18.85
C VAL A 235 -19.47 19.74 19.74
N ALA A 236 -18.34 20.43 19.88
CA ALA A 236 -18.22 21.57 20.79
C ALA A 236 -19.23 22.67 20.45
N GLY A 237 -19.94 23.17 21.46
CA GLY A 237 -20.97 24.20 21.28
C GLY A 237 -22.31 23.67 20.74
N SER A 238 -22.52 22.36 20.68
CA SER A 238 -23.79 21.74 20.30
C SER A 238 -24.22 20.65 21.28
N GLN A 239 -25.45 20.18 21.13
CA GLN A 239 -25.98 19.01 21.84
C GLN A 239 -25.79 17.71 21.05
N VAL A 240 -24.93 17.69 20.02
CA VAL A 240 -24.74 16.50 19.17
C VAL A 240 -23.62 15.62 19.74
N GLU A 241 -23.97 14.37 20.05
CA GLU A 241 -23.02 13.28 20.25
C GLU A 241 -22.78 12.53 18.95
N LEU A 242 -21.53 12.18 18.70
CA LEU A 242 -21.04 11.37 17.60
C LEU A 242 -20.55 10.05 18.16
N ILE A 243 -21.04 8.95 17.61
CA ILE A 243 -20.56 7.60 17.90
C ILE A 243 -20.02 7.00 16.61
N GLU A 244 -18.76 6.55 16.64
CA GLU A 244 -18.10 5.92 15.50
C GLU A 244 -17.64 4.51 15.85
N GLN A 245 -17.86 3.57 14.94
CA GLN A 245 -17.39 2.19 15.05
C GLN A 245 -16.28 1.92 14.05
N TYR A 246 -15.24 1.24 14.52
CA TYR A 246 -14.12 0.76 13.74
C TYR A 246 -13.89 -0.72 13.97
N TYR A 247 -13.56 -1.43 12.91
CA TYR A 247 -12.98 -2.75 12.98
C TYR A 247 -11.45 -2.63 12.91
N VAL A 248 -10.79 -3.18 13.92
CA VAL A 248 -9.34 -3.21 14.05
C VAL A 248 -8.88 -4.64 13.82
N GLN A 249 -8.43 -4.89 12.60
CA GLN A 249 -7.95 -6.20 12.19
C GLN A 249 -6.46 -6.35 12.53
N MET A 250 -6.15 -7.39 13.30
CA MET A 250 -4.78 -7.73 13.66
C MET A 250 -4.11 -8.54 12.55
N LEU A 251 -3.03 -8.03 11.97
CA LEU A 251 -2.28 -8.76 10.95
C LEU A 251 -1.46 -9.93 11.53
N LYS A 252 -1.22 -10.97 10.70
CA LYS A 252 -0.39 -12.12 11.06
C LYS A 252 1.00 -11.69 11.56
N SER A 253 1.44 -12.42 12.59
CA SER A 253 2.78 -12.31 13.15
C SER A 253 3.79 -13.08 12.30
N THR A 254 4.02 -12.73 11.03
CA THR A 254 5.05 -13.41 10.26
C THR A 254 6.40 -12.74 10.57
N PRO A 255 7.29 -13.34 11.37
CA PRO A 255 8.59 -12.74 11.61
C PRO A 255 9.35 -12.66 10.29
N MET A 256 9.95 -11.50 9.99
CA MET A 256 10.91 -11.42 8.89
C MET A 256 12.06 -12.36 9.20
N MET A 257 12.15 -13.46 8.47
CA MET A 257 13.22 -14.43 8.60
C MET A 257 14.31 -14.16 7.58
N GLY A 258 15.54 -14.09 8.05
CA GLY A 258 16.75 -14.00 7.24
C GLY A 258 17.15 -12.61 6.77
N ASN A 259 17.93 -12.56 5.69
CA ASN A 259 18.61 -11.33 5.27
C ASN A 259 17.73 -10.51 4.32
N GLN A 260 17.54 -9.22 4.62
CA GLN A 260 16.85 -8.29 3.72
C GLN A 260 17.56 -8.21 2.35
N LEU A 261 16.76 -8.05 1.30
CA LEU A 261 17.23 -7.80 -0.06
C LEU A 261 18.14 -6.57 -0.08
N LYS A 262 19.36 -6.74 -0.56
CA LYS A 262 20.35 -5.65 -0.61
C LYS A 262 20.22 -4.87 -1.90
N MET A 263 19.41 -3.81 -1.88
CA MET A 263 19.23 -2.93 -3.03
C MET A 263 20.34 -1.87 -3.08
N GLY A 264 21.31 -2.03 -3.97
CA GLY A 264 22.37 -1.03 -4.20
C GLY A 264 21.81 0.30 -4.73
N ILE A 265 22.57 1.40 -4.65
CA ILE A 265 22.12 2.68 -5.24
C ILE A 265 22.08 2.53 -6.76
N LEU A 266 20.92 2.79 -7.37
CA LEU A 266 20.80 2.79 -8.83
C LEU A 266 21.65 3.93 -9.42
N PRO A 267 22.46 3.65 -10.45
CA PRO A 267 23.34 4.66 -11.02
C PRO A 267 22.54 5.79 -11.65
N TYR A 268 23.14 6.97 -11.60
CA TYR A 268 22.57 8.16 -12.21
C TYR A 268 22.93 8.16 -13.70
N HIS A 269 21.90 8.29 -14.54
CA HIS A 269 22.05 8.38 -15.98
C HIS A 269 21.91 9.85 -16.39
N HIS A 270 23.00 10.44 -16.88
CA HIS A 270 23.01 11.80 -17.43
C HIS A 270 22.46 11.79 -18.86
N ILE A 271 21.61 12.76 -19.16
CA ILE A 271 21.13 12.99 -20.52
C ILE A 271 22.19 13.82 -21.24
N PRO A 272 22.75 13.33 -22.37
CA PRO A 272 23.82 14.04 -23.06
C PRO A 272 23.39 15.39 -23.63
N GLN A 273 24.30 16.37 -23.66
CA GLN A 273 24.00 17.71 -24.18
C GLN A 273 23.51 17.70 -25.63
N TYR A 274 24.11 16.90 -26.50
CA TYR A 274 23.67 16.78 -27.90
C TYR A 274 22.21 16.37 -28.04
N LEU A 275 21.69 15.54 -27.11
CA LEU A 275 20.30 15.08 -27.15
C LEU A 275 19.35 16.18 -26.62
N ILE A 276 19.81 16.94 -25.63
CA ILE A 276 19.11 18.14 -25.13
C ILE A 276 18.98 19.16 -26.26
N ASP A 277 20.06 19.42 -27.01
CA ASP A 277 20.05 20.38 -28.11
C ASP A 277 19.07 19.96 -29.21
N LEU A 278 19.04 18.67 -29.57
CA LEU A 278 18.06 18.11 -30.50
C LEU A 278 16.62 18.27 -29.97
N TYR A 279 16.38 17.94 -28.71
CA TYR A 279 15.05 18.04 -28.11
C TYR A 279 14.54 19.49 -28.10
N LEU A 280 15.37 20.46 -27.73
CA LEU A 280 15.02 21.88 -27.70
C LEU A 280 14.68 22.45 -29.10
N LYS A 281 15.18 21.80 -30.15
CA LYS A 281 14.91 22.13 -31.56
C LYS A 281 13.89 21.19 -32.20
N GLU A 282 13.10 20.48 -31.39
CA GLU A 282 12.04 19.56 -31.84
C GLU A 282 12.53 18.47 -32.82
N PHE A 283 13.81 18.09 -32.73
CA PHE A 283 14.48 17.15 -33.63
C PHE A 283 14.47 17.59 -35.12
N GLU A 284 14.33 18.89 -35.38
CA GLU A 284 14.51 19.47 -36.70
C GLU A 284 15.98 19.55 -37.09
N HIS A 285 16.29 19.64 -38.39
CA HIS A 285 17.67 19.78 -38.85
C HIS A 285 18.18 21.20 -38.59
N ASP A 286 19.37 21.34 -38.01
CA ASP A 286 20.05 22.63 -37.80
C ASP A 286 21.51 22.50 -38.26
N ASN A 287 21.99 23.51 -38.99
CA ASN A 287 23.37 23.57 -39.50
C ASN A 287 24.41 23.75 -38.38
N HIS A 288 24.00 24.15 -37.17
CA HIS A 288 24.89 24.39 -36.03
C HIS A 288 25.05 23.16 -35.13
N TYR A 289 24.42 22.04 -35.45
CA TYR A 289 24.60 20.81 -34.67
C TYR A 289 26.04 20.31 -34.73
N ASP A 290 26.53 19.87 -33.57
CA ASP A 290 27.77 19.13 -33.53
C ASP A 290 27.63 17.76 -34.22
N ARG A 291 28.75 17.08 -34.41
CA ARG A 291 28.78 15.78 -35.08
C ARG A 291 27.94 14.72 -34.36
N LEU A 292 27.84 14.79 -33.03
CA LEU A 292 27.11 13.80 -32.22
C LEU A 292 25.60 14.00 -32.33
N ALA A 293 25.12 15.24 -32.30
CA ALA A 293 23.72 15.60 -32.52
C ALA A 293 23.29 15.20 -33.94
N MET A 294 24.11 15.50 -34.96
CA MET A 294 23.84 15.06 -36.33
C MET A 294 23.72 13.54 -36.45
N LEU A 295 24.69 12.80 -35.88
CA LEU A 295 24.67 11.33 -35.91
C LEU A 295 23.47 10.76 -35.14
N CYS A 296 23.13 11.33 -33.99
CA CYS A 296 21.97 10.93 -33.20
C CYS A 296 20.67 11.14 -33.99
N LEU A 297 20.51 12.29 -34.65
CA LEU A 297 19.35 12.59 -35.48
C LEU A 297 19.22 11.64 -36.67
N GLU A 298 20.33 11.34 -37.35
CA GLU A 298 20.38 10.34 -38.43
C GLU A 298 20.01 8.94 -37.92
N ASN A 299 20.54 8.54 -36.76
CA ASN A 299 20.21 7.25 -36.12
C ASN A 299 18.72 7.16 -35.77
N LEU A 300 18.13 8.20 -35.18
CA LEU A 300 16.69 8.24 -34.88
C LEU A 300 15.84 8.10 -36.14
N ARG A 301 16.19 8.81 -37.23
CA ARG A 301 15.52 8.67 -38.53
C ARG A 301 15.66 7.26 -39.09
N LYS A 302 16.85 6.66 -38.98
CA LYS A 302 17.12 5.28 -39.40
C LYS A 302 16.30 4.27 -38.58
N PHE A 303 16.23 4.44 -37.27
CA PHE A 303 15.46 3.57 -36.38
C PHE A 303 13.97 3.64 -36.66
N ASN A 304 13.42 4.84 -36.89
CA ASN A 304 12.02 5.00 -37.27
C ASN A 304 11.68 4.30 -38.59
N LYS A 305 12.58 4.34 -39.57
CA LYS A 305 12.38 3.66 -40.88
C LYS A 305 12.56 2.14 -40.79
N ALA A 306 13.57 1.68 -40.05
CA ALA A 306 13.93 0.26 -39.99
C ALA A 306 13.14 -0.54 -38.94
N GLY A 307 12.50 0.15 -37.98
CA GLY A 307 11.91 -0.49 -36.81
C GLY A 307 12.96 -0.99 -35.80
N LEU A 308 12.49 -1.72 -34.79
CA LEU A 308 13.37 -2.39 -33.82
C LEU A 308 14.01 -3.63 -34.46
N THR A 309 15.34 -3.72 -34.40
CA THR A 309 16.12 -4.88 -34.84
C THR A 309 16.99 -5.36 -33.69
N PRO A 310 17.53 -6.60 -33.74
CA PRO A 310 18.49 -7.08 -32.74
C PRO A 310 19.65 -6.11 -32.47
N THR A 311 20.17 -5.48 -33.54
CA THR A 311 21.31 -4.58 -33.45
C THR A 311 20.94 -3.15 -33.02
N SER A 312 19.68 -2.72 -33.20
CA SER A 312 19.22 -1.38 -32.83
C SER A 312 18.43 -1.33 -31.52
N TYR A 313 17.95 -2.47 -31.00
CA TYR A 313 17.00 -2.54 -29.89
C TYR A 313 17.44 -1.75 -28.66
N VAL A 314 18.63 -2.03 -28.15
CA VAL A 314 19.14 -1.42 -26.92
C VAL A 314 19.31 0.09 -27.09
N GLU A 315 19.95 0.50 -28.18
CA GLU A 315 20.27 1.91 -28.40
C GLU A 315 19.02 2.74 -28.72
N HIS A 316 18.10 2.18 -29.51
CA HIS A 316 16.84 2.84 -29.82
C HIS A 316 15.99 3.05 -28.55
N LEU A 317 15.79 2.00 -27.73
CA LEU A 317 15.03 2.14 -26.48
C LEU A 317 15.73 3.05 -25.48
N ARG A 318 17.07 3.00 -25.41
CA ARG A 318 17.84 3.91 -24.55
C ARG A 318 17.62 5.37 -24.93
N LEU A 319 17.66 5.70 -26.23
CA LEU A 319 17.41 7.06 -26.70
C LEU A 319 15.97 7.49 -26.38
N LEU A 320 14.97 6.65 -26.64
CA LEU A 320 13.57 6.96 -26.31
C LEU A 320 13.38 7.19 -24.81
N ASN A 321 14.01 6.37 -23.97
CA ASN A 321 14.01 6.56 -22.51
C ASN A 321 14.65 7.89 -22.10
N MET A 322 15.79 8.26 -22.69
CA MET A 322 16.44 9.54 -22.40
C MET A 322 15.59 10.74 -22.81
N ILE A 323 14.89 10.64 -23.96
CA ILE A 323 13.99 11.69 -24.44
C ILE A 323 12.81 11.88 -23.48
N GLU A 324 12.13 10.79 -23.10
CA GLU A 324 11.00 10.85 -22.16
C GLU A 324 11.45 11.30 -20.76
N ASP A 325 12.57 10.77 -20.26
CA ASP A 325 13.15 11.17 -18.97
C ASP A 325 13.50 12.67 -18.95
N TYR A 326 13.99 13.22 -20.07
CA TYR A 326 14.23 14.67 -20.20
C TYR A 326 12.93 15.47 -20.27
N ASP A 327 11.97 15.05 -21.09
CA ASP A 327 10.66 15.71 -21.27
C ASP A 327 9.90 15.82 -19.93
N LEU A 328 9.92 14.77 -19.12
CA LEU A 328 9.31 14.81 -17.80
C LEU A 328 10.13 15.67 -16.83
N GLN A 329 11.46 15.64 -16.88
CA GLN A 329 12.27 16.52 -16.04
C GLN A 329 12.00 18.01 -16.33
N THR A 330 11.91 18.39 -17.61
CA THR A 330 11.58 19.78 -18.00
C THR A 330 10.15 20.12 -17.60
N THR A 331 9.19 19.21 -17.80
CA THR A 331 7.79 19.40 -17.39
C THR A 331 7.67 19.59 -15.87
N PHE A 332 8.28 18.72 -15.06
CA PHE A 332 8.27 18.86 -13.60
C PHE A 332 8.97 20.14 -13.12
N ALA A 333 10.02 20.58 -13.84
CA ALA A 333 10.68 21.85 -13.52
C ALA A 333 9.74 23.06 -13.68
N THR A 334 8.75 23.00 -14.59
CA THR A 334 7.73 24.07 -14.74
C THR A 334 6.81 24.20 -13.54
N TYR A 335 6.72 23.18 -12.68
CA TYR A 335 5.95 23.24 -11.42
C TYR A 335 6.74 23.86 -10.26
N THR A 336 7.97 24.32 -10.52
CA THR A 336 8.76 25.04 -9.52
C THR A 336 8.07 26.34 -9.17
N ILE A 337 7.89 26.61 -7.87
CA ILE A 337 7.38 27.87 -7.36
C ILE A 337 8.56 28.64 -6.75
N PRO A 338 9.07 29.71 -7.40
CA PRO A 338 10.26 30.42 -6.91
C PRO A 338 10.06 31.10 -5.56
N LYS A 339 8.84 31.56 -5.28
CA LYS A 339 8.44 32.22 -4.03
C LYS A 339 7.09 31.67 -3.58
N VAL A 340 7.11 30.63 -2.76
CA VAL A 340 5.90 29.99 -2.25
C VAL A 340 5.41 30.67 -0.97
N THR A 341 4.10 30.70 -0.80
CA THR A 341 3.43 30.92 0.49
C THR A 341 2.91 29.59 1.01
N LEU A 342 3.66 28.99 1.94
CA LEU A 342 3.28 27.74 2.60
C LEU A 342 2.27 28.02 3.70
N LYS A 343 1.08 27.43 3.61
CA LYS A 343 0.10 27.47 4.72
C LYS A 343 0.38 26.28 5.66
N PRO A 344 0.85 26.50 6.90
CA PRO A 344 0.96 25.42 7.87
C PRO A 344 -0.37 24.70 8.03
N MET A 345 -0.33 23.38 8.09
CA MET A 345 -1.44 22.58 8.57
C MET A 345 -1.22 22.22 10.05
N GLU A 346 -2.27 21.75 10.72
CA GLU A 346 -2.26 21.47 12.15
C GLU A 346 -1.25 20.36 12.54
N GLN A 347 -0.90 19.49 11.60
CA GLN A 347 0.16 18.50 11.77
C GLN A 347 1.54 19.10 11.50
N ALA A 348 2.46 18.89 12.45
CA ALA A 348 3.85 19.34 12.32
C ALA A 348 4.50 18.81 11.02
N ARG A 349 5.09 19.74 10.25
CA ARG A 349 5.77 19.50 8.96
C ARG A 349 4.86 19.28 7.75
N ARG A 350 3.55 19.52 7.88
CA ARG A 350 2.62 19.51 6.74
C ARG A 350 2.26 20.93 6.31
N TYR A 351 2.22 21.13 5.01
CA TYR A 351 1.99 22.43 4.41
C TYR A 351 1.07 22.30 3.21
N LEU A 352 0.12 23.23 3.08
CA LEU A 352 -0.71 23.38 1.90
C LEU A 352 -0.10 24.42 0.96
N ILE A 353 0.06 24.02 -0.30
CA ILE A 353 0.41 24.88 -1.43
C ILE A 353 -0.85 25.02 -2.28
N THR A 354 -1.39 26.23 -2.38
CA THR A 354 -2.64 26.47 -3.12
C THR A 354 -2.38 26.53 -4.63
N LEU A 355 -3.34 26.08 -5.44
CA LEU A 355 -3.16 25.92 -6.89
C LEU A 355 -2.90 27.26 -7.63
N ASP A 356 -3.37 28.38 -7.09
CA ASP A 356 -3.17 29.73 -7.61
C ASP A 356 -1.70 30.19 -7.58
N GLN A 357 -0.84 29.49 -6.84
CA GLN A 357 0.60 29.80 -6.76
C GLN A 357 1.42 29.14 -7.88
N PHE A 358 0.80 28.31 -8.71
CA PHE A 358 1.47 27.65 -9.83
C PHE A 358 1.26 28.45 -11.12
N ASP A 359 2.35 28.75 -11.82
CA ASP A 359 2.29 29.36 -13.15
C ASP A 359 1.68 28.39 -14.19
N VAL A 360 1.87 27.09 -13.99
CA VAL A 360 1.36 26.02 -14.85
C VAL A 360 0.58 25.01 -14.00
N PRO A 361 -0.62 24.58 -14.43
CA PRO A 361 -1.40 23.59 -13.69
C PRO A 361 -0.60 22.29 -13.42
N PRO A 362 -0.45 21.86 -12.14
CA PRO A 362 0.41 20.75 -11.75
C PRO A 362 -0.21 19.37 -11.99
N ASN A 363 -0.63 19.08 -13.22
CA ASN A 363 -1.44 17.90 -13.56
C ASN A 363 -0.70 16.55 -13.47
N LEU A 364 0.64 16.55 -13.47
CA LEU A 364 1.44 15.34 -13.33
C LEU A 364 1.95 15.11 -11.91
N LEU A 365 1.67 16.05 -10.99
CA LEU A 365 1.99 15.85 -9.59
C LEU A 365 0.98 14.87 -9.00
N GLU A 366 1.50 13.81 -8.39
CA GLU A 366 0.74 12.73 -7.78
C GLU A 366 1.23 12.51 -6.35
N GLU A 367 0.40 11.83 -5.56
CA GLU A 367 0.80 11.35 -4.23
C GLU A 367 2.09 10.52 -4.32
N ASP A 368 2.93 10.57 -3.28
CA ASP A 368 4.30 10.02 -3.29
C ASP A 368 5.31 10.71 -4.21
N GLY A 369 4.88 11.69 -5.00
CA GLY A 369 5.79 12.59 -5.71
C GLY A 369 6.76 13.28 -4.74
N TYR A 370 8.00 13.54 -5.17
CA TYR A 370 8.96 14.24 -4.33
C TYR A 370 8.64 15.73 -4.25
N ALA A 371 8.83 16.31 -3.06
CA ALA A 371 8.79 17.75 -2.85
C ALA A 371 10.11 18.19 -2.20
N ARG A 372 10.65 19.32 -2.63
CA ARG A 372 11.87 19.90 -2.06
C ARG A 372 11.64 21.38 -1.81
N ILE A 373 11.89 21.81 -0.59
CA ILE A 373 11.81 23.21 -0.19
C ILE A 373 13.23 23.72 0.01
N THR A 374 13.57 24.77 -0.71
CA THR A 374 14.85 25.47 -0.58
C THR A 374 14.62 26.77 0.17
N VAL A 375 15.32 26.94 1.29
CA VAL A 375 15.25 28.13 2.15
C VAL A 375 16.62 28.80 2.17
N THR A 376 16.66 30.12 2.00
CA THR A 376 17.90 30.90 2.15
C THR A 376 18.26 31.02 3.63
N LYS A 377 19.49 30.72 4.03
CA LYS A 377 19.98 30.93 5.41
C LYS A 377 20.36 32.38 5.63
N HIS A 378 20.09 32.89 6.83
CA HIS A 378 20.40 34.28 7.21
C HIS A 378 21.88 34.56 7.52
N ASN A 379 22.80 33.60 7.37
CA ASN A 379 24.16 33.73 7.91
C ASN A 379 25.16 34.26 6.87
N ARG A 380 25.87 35.34 7.23
CA ARG A 380 26.69 36.16 6.31
C ARG A 380 28.07 35.58 5.94
N ASN A 381 28.40 34.33 6.26
CA ASN A 381 29.71 33.76 5.91
C ASN A 381 29.60 32.26 5.57
N VAL A 382 30.31 31.89 4.50
CA VAL A 382 30.52 30.56 3.88
C VAL A 382 29.52 30.19 2.76
N ASP A 383 30.09 29.81 1.62
CA ASP A 383 29.52 29.60 0.26
C ASP A 383 28.33 28.61 0.09
N ASN A 384 27.59 28.26 1.15
CA ASN A 384 26.39 27.43 1.07
C ASN A 384 25.23 28.00 1.90
N ASN A 385 24.69 29.12 1.43
CA ASN A 385 23.56 29.86 2.02
C ASN A 385 22.18 29.24 1.79
N LEU A 386 22.09 27.97 1.37
CA LEU A 386 20.81 27.30 1.09
C LEU A 386 20.61 26.10 2.03
N GLU A 387 19.39 25.96 2.55
CA GLU A 387 18.91 24.78 3.27
C GLU A 387 17.91 24.04 2.38
N PHE A 388 18.14 22.75 2.15
CA PHE A 388 17.23 21.88 1.42
C PHE A 388 16.48 21.00 2.40
N ILE A 389 15.16 21.12 2.38
CA ILE A 389 14.26 20.28 3.16
C ILE A 389 13.52 19.40 2.17
N ASN A 390 13.80 18.10 2.20
CA ASN A 390 13.11 17.14 1.35
C ASN A 390 11.80 16.70 2.00
N GLY A 391 10.86 16.30 1.16
CA GLY A 391 9.53 15.87 1.54
C GLY A 391 8.87 15.11 0.40
N TYR A 392 7.58 14.88 0.55
CA TYR A 392 6.75 14.21 -0.44
C TYR A 392 5.37 14.84 -0.49
N ILE A 393 4.69 14.61 -1.60
CA ILE A 393 3.29 14.96 -1.78
C ILE A 393 2.45 13.93 -1.03
N ASP A 394 1.69 14.41 -0.05
CA ASP A 394 0.80 13.59 0.77
C ASP A 394 -0.60 13.48 0.14
N ALA A 395 -1.08 14.57 -0.47
CA ALA A 395 -2.38 14.61 -1.12
C ALA A 395 -2.41 15.67 -2.24
N VAL A 396 -3.16 15.39 -3.30
CA VAL A 396 -3.46 16.32 -4.39
C VAL A 396 -4.96 16.55 -4.42
N ASN A 397 -5.39 17.74 -4.02
CA ASN A 397 -6.80 18.08 -3.82
C ASN A 397 -7.22 19.22 -4.76
N GLU A 398 -8.53 19.45 -4.87
CA GLU A 398 -9.09 20.57 -5.65
C GLU A 398 -8.62 21.94 -5.17
N THR A 399 -8.24 22.06 -3.90
CA THR A 399 -7.81 23.32 -3.26
C THR A 399 -6.29 23.56 -3.33
N GLY A 400 -5.50 22.52 -3.63
CA GLY A 400 -4.04 22.60 -3.55
C GLY A 400 -3.35 21.27 -3.33
N ILE A 401 -2.04 21.34 -3.20
CA ILE A 401 -1.15 20.21 -2.96
C ILE A 401 -0.69 20.25 -1.51
N VAL A 402 -0.88 19.14 -0.81
CA VAL A 402 -0.41 18.98 0.57
C VAL A 402 0.92 18.26 0.55
N VAL A 403 1.95 18.90 1.11
CA VAL A 403 3.30 18.31 1.22
C VAL A 403 3.65 18.02 2.67
N THR A 404 4.32 16.90 2.90
CA THR A 404 4.88 16.52 4.19
C THR A 404 6.40 16.55 4.11
N MET A 405 7.02 17.36 4.97
CA MET A 405 8.47 17.59 4.97
C MET A 405 9.18 16.75 6.04
N GLN A 406 10.45 16.43 5.81
CA GLN A 406 11.28 15.69 6.77
C GLN A 406 11.53 16.50 8.05
N ALA A 407 11.70 17.82 7.92
CA ALA A 407 11.88 18.77 9.01
C ALA A 407 10.90 19.94 8.90
N PRO A 408 10.58 20.63 10.01
CA PRO A 408 9.76 21.83 9.95
C PRO A 408 10.45 22.94 9.16
N VAL A 409 9.72 23.55 8.24
CA VAL A 409 10.13 24.71 7.44
C VAL A 409 10.02 25.97 8.29
N ARG A 410 11.04 26.83 8.22
CA ARG A 410 11.06 28.14 8.91
C ARG A 410 10.45 29.21 8.01
N PHE A 411 9.25 29.68 8.36
CA PHE A 411 8.41 30.57 7.54
C PHE A 411 8.89 32.01 7.36
N THR A 412 9.98 32.41 8.02
CA THR A 412 10.38 33.83 8.08
C THR A 412 11.01 34.32 6.76
N LEU A 413 11.21 33.45 5.78
CA LEU A 413 11.92 33.76 4.53
C LEU A 413 11.16 33.23 3.32
N PRO A 414 11.24 33.92 2.17
CA PRO A 414 10.74 33.39 0.90
C PRO A 414 11.39 32.04 0.61
N CYS A 415 10.56 31.04 0.37
CA CYS A 415 11.01 29.68 0.07
C CYS A 415 10.76 29.38 -1.40
N ARG A 416 11.65 28.60 -2.01
CA ARG A 416 11.41 27.99 -3.32
C ARG A 416 10.92 26.57 -3.11
N VAL A 417 9.87 26.17 -3.82
CA VAL A 417 9.42 24.76 -3.87
C VAL A 417 9.72 24.19 -5.23
N GLU A 418 10.27 22.99 -5.23
CA GLU A 418 10.48 22.19 -6.40
C GLU A 418 9.81 20.84 -6.20
N PHE A 419 9.37 20.23 -7.30
CA PHE A 419 8.83 18.88 -7.31
C PHE A 419 9.71 18.02 -8.21
N PRO A 420 10.80 17.43 -7.68
CA PRO A 420 11.68 16.60 -8.51
C PRO A 420 10.96 15.35 -9.03
N LEU A 421 11.17 15.01 -10.30
CA LEU A 421 10.66 13.77 -10.88
C LEU A 421 11.22 12.54 -10.13
N ASN A 422 10.36 11.55 -9.85
CA ASN A 422 10.82 10.26 -9.34
C ASN A 422 11.43 9.41 -10.47
N ARG A 423 12.74 9.52 -10.64
CA ARG A 423 13.49 8.82 -11.71
C ARG A 423 13.77 7.34 -11.43
N THR A 424 13.17 6.73 -10.40
CA THR A 424 13.45 5.33 -10.05
C THR A 424 13.11 4.37 -11.19
N GLN A 425 11.98 4.58 -11.86
CA GLN A 425 11.56 3.75 -12.98
C GLN A 425 12.58 3.81 -14.13
N TYR A 426 12.93 5.01 -14.61
CA TYR A 426 13.92 5.19 -15.68
C TYR A 426 15.27 4.55 -15.33
N LYS A 427 15.74 4.73 -14.09
CA LYS A 427 16.97 4.09 -13.63
C LYS A 427 16.92 2.56 -13.71
N LEU A 428 15.79 1.94 -13.36
CA LEU A 428 15.61 0.50 -13.49
C LEU A 428 15.54 0.06 -14.96
N GLU A 429 14.93 0.85 -15.84
CA GLU A 429 14.89 0.57 -17.27
C GLU A 429 16.28 0.71 -17.92
N TYR A 430 17.07 1.71 -17.55
CA TYR A 430 18.46 1.82 -18.02
C TYR A 430 19.32 0.64 -17.56
N GLU A 431 19.18 0.20 -16.31
CA GLU A 431 19.82 -1.02 -15.82
C GLU A 431 19.36 -2.25 -16.62
N ALA A 432 18.07 -2.39 -16.90
CA ALA A 432 17.55 -3.48 -17.72
C ALA A 432 18.18 -3.47 -19.13
N LEU A 433 18.29 -2.31 -19.78
CA LEU A 433 18.97 -2.18 -21.07
C LEU A 433 20.47 -2.52 -20.99
N ALA A 434 21.15 -2.14 -19.90
CA ALA A 434 22.55 -2.50 -19.66
C ALA A 434 22.76 -4.00 -19.39
N HIS A 435 21.76 -4.69 -18.85
CA HIS A 435 21.74 -6.15 -18.74
C HIS A 435 21.48 -6.82 -20.08
N ILE A 436 20.48 -6.34 -20.84
CA ILE A 436 20.15 -6.87 -22.18
C ILE A 436 21.36 -6.74 -23.12
N SER A 437 22.16 -5.67 -23.03
CA SER A 437 23.37 -5.53 -23.87
C SER A 437 24.47 -6.56 -23.59
N LYS A 438 24.35 -7.33 -22.51
CA LYS A 438 25.35 -8.35 -22.10
C LYS A 438 24.88 -9.78 -22.35
N ILE A 439 23.63 -9.98 -22.78
CA ILE A 439 22.99 -11.30 -22.93
C ILE A 439 22.40 -11.39 -24.34
N ASP A 440 22.59 -12.53 -25.00
CA ASP A 440 21.90 -12.81 -26.26
C ASP A 440 20.44 -13.19 -25.99
N LEU A 441 19.53 -12.23 -26.24
CA LEU A 441 18.09 -12.41 -26.16
C LEU A 441 17.41 -12.38 -27.53
N ASP A 442 18.17 -12.53 -28.62
CA ASP A 442 17.63 -12.42 -29.98
C ASP A 442 16.50 -13.42 -30.23
N GLN A 443 16.62 -14.64 -29.71
CA GLN A 443 15.59 -15.68 -29.87
C GLN A 443 14.32 -15.40 -29.06
N LEU A 444 14.41 -14.57 -28.02
CA LEU A 444 13.27 -14.15 -27.19
C LEU A 444 12.60 -12.89 -27.76
N LEU A 445 13.40 -11.87 -28.09
CA LEU A 445 12.93 -10.55 -28.54
C LEU A 445 12.61 -10.50 -30.04
N PHE A 446 13.36 -11.25 -30.86
CA PHE A 446 13.28 -11.27 -32.32
C PHE A 446 13.24 -12.70 -32.88
N PRO A 447 12.25 -13.53 -32.49
CA PRO A 447 12.17 -14.92 -32.93
C PRO A 447 12.00 -15.01 -34.46
N LYS A 448 13.04 -15.48 -35.17
CA LYS A 448 13.05 -15.53 -36.65
C LYS A 448 12.34 -16.75 -37.25
N VAL A 449 12.27 -17.88 -36.53
CA VAL A 449 11.68 -19.13 -37.01
C VAL A 449 11.09 -19.92 -35.82
N LEU A 450 9.83 -20.31 -35.91
CA LEU A 450 9.20 -21.27 -34.99
C LEU A 450 10.01 -22.57 -35.01
N ALA A 451 10.56 -22.99 -33.88
CA ALA A 451 11.40 -24.18 -33.79
C ALA A 451 10.74 -25.37 -34.53
N LYS A 452 11.37 -25.84 -35.61
CA LYS A 452 10.90 -27.00 -36.40
C LYS A 452 10.81 -28.28 -35.56
N LYS A 453 11.50 -28.33 -34.41
CA LYS A 453 11.39 -29.37 -33.39
C LYS A 453 10.67 -28.79 -32.18
N ARG A 454 9.33 -28.87 -32.17
CA ARG A 454 8.56 -28.68 -30.94
C ARG A 454 9.10 -29.67 -29.92
N ARG A 455 9.40 -29.23 -28.69
CA ARG A 455 9.60 -30.18 -27.59
C ARG A 455 8.38 -31.10 -27.59
N PRO A 456 8.55 -32.44 -27.59
CA PRO A 456 7.40 -33.34 -27.59
C PRO A 456 6.53 -32.97 -26.40
N VAL A 457 5.26 -32.66 -26.67
CA VAL A 457 4.27 -32.42 -25.62
C VAL A 457 4.26 -33.70 -24.80
N ARG A 458 4.79 -33.65 -23.58
CA ARG A 458 4.57 -34.77 -22.65
C ARG A 458 3.06 -34.82 -22.50
N GLN A 459 2.46 -35.99 -22.76
CA GLN A 459 1.04 -36.20 -22.48
C GLN A 459 0.88 -36.15 -20.96
N VAL A 460 0.83 -34.95 -20.40
CA VAL A 460 0.49 -34.75 -19.00
C VAL A 460 -1.02 -34.66 -18.95
N ASN A 461 -1.64 -35.56 -18.20
CA ASN A 461 -3.05 -35.44 -17.88
C ASN A 461 -3.22 -34.19 -17.00
N PHE A 462 -4.00 -33.24 -17.48
CA PHE A 462 -4.33 -32.02 -16.75
C PHE A 462 -5.65 -32.22 -16.02
N ASP A 463 -5.63 -32.25 -14.68
CA ASP A 463 -6.86 -32.05 -13.93
C ASP A 463 -7.07 -30.54 -13.77
N TRP A 464 -8.15 -30.00 -14.33
CA TRP A 464 -8.32 -28.55 -14.39
C TRP A 464 -8.76 -27.99 -13.04
N PHE A 465 -8.07 -26.96 -12.54
CA PHE A 465 -8.49 -26.25 -11.32
C PHE A 465 -9.75 -25.41 -11.58
N GLN A 466 -9.86 -24.87 -12.80
CA GLN A 466 -11.02 -24.13 -13.27
C GLN A 466 -11.81 -24.98 -14.29
N PRO A 467 -12.99 -25.53 -13.93
CA PRO A 467 -13.78 -26.38 -14.83
C PRO A 467 -14.18 -25.69 -16.14
N THR A 468 -14.37 -24.36 -16.12
CA THR A 468 -14.71 -23.57 -17.31
C THR A 468 -13.59 -23.56 -18.34
N ILE A 469 -12.32 -23.68 -17.93
CA ILE A 469 -11.18 -23.78 -18.85
C ILE A 469 -11.25 -25.10 -19.63
N ALA A 470 -11.60 -26.20 -18.96
CA ALA A 470 -11.67 -27.53 -19.58
C ALA A 470 -12.67 -27.60 -20.75
N ALA A 471 -13.72 -26.77 -20.70
CA ALA A 471 -14.73 -26.67 -21.75
C ALA A 471 -14.29 -25.84 -22.97
N ASN A 472 -13.17 -25.09 -22.88
CA ASN A 472 -12.67 -24.24 -23.95
C ASN A 472 -11.39 -24.81 -24.58
N ALA A 473 -11.50 -25.35 -25.79
CA ALA A 473 -10.39 -26.00 -26.48
C ALA A 473 -9.19 -25.07 -26.76
N GLU A 474 -9.43 -23.77 -26.98
CA GLU A 474 -8.37 -22.79 -27.27
C GLU A 474 -7.55 -22.49 -26.00
N GLN A 475 -8.22 -22.27 -24.87
CA GLN A 475 -7.58 -22.07 -23.57
C GLN A 475 -6.80 -23.32 -23.15
N VAL A 476 -7.40 -24.52 -23.30
CA VAL A 476 -6.74 -25.81 -23.05
C VAL A 476 -5.47 -25.94 -23.88
N THR A 477 -5.54 -25.62 -25.18
CA THR A 477 -4.39 -25.70 -26.09
C THR A 477 -3.30 -24.71 -25.70
N ALA A 478 -3.66 -23.48 -25.35
CA ALA A 478 -2.71 -22.47 -24.89
C ALA A 478 -1.98 -22.93 -23.62
N ILE A 479 -2.70 -23.44 -22.63
CA ILE A 479 -2.14 -23.91 -21.36
C ILE A 479 -1.23 -25.12 -21.56
N ARG A 480 -1.64 -26.10 -22.37
CA ARG A 480 -0.80 -27.25 -22.72
C ARG A 480 0.51 -26.82 -23.35
N ASN A 481 0.48 -25.84 -24.26
CA ASN A 481 1.67 -25.34 -24.90
C ASN A 481 2.60 -24.64 -23.91
N ILE A 482 2.07 -23.73 -23.09
CA ILE A 482 2.82 -22.98 -22.07
C ILE A 482 3.52 -23.93 -21.09
N VAL A 483 2.76 -24.86 -20.49
CA VAL A 483 3.27 -25.79 -19.46
C VAL A 483 4.35 -26.72 -20.02
N ASN A 484 4.23 -27.12 -21.30
CA ASN A 484 5.20 -27.98 -21.96
C ASN A 484 6.36 -27.22 -22.64
N MET A 485 6.39 -25.88 -22.55
CA MET A 485 7.43 -25.05 -23.17
C MET A 485 7.66 -25.38 -24.65
N THR A 486 6.59 -25.69 -25.40
CA THR A 486 6.64 -26.13 -26.81
C THR A 486 7.28 -25.12 -27.77
N SER A 487 7.29 -23.83 -27.40
CA SER A 487 7.82 -22.71 -28.18
C SER A 487 9.13 -22.15 -27.60
N TYR A 488 9.61 -22.67 -26.46
CA TYR A 488 10.85 -22.19 -25.84
C TYR A 488 12.03 -22.32 -26.82
N PRO A 489 12.88 -21.29 -26.96
CA PRO A 489 12.99 -20.09 -26.12
C PRO A 489 12.14 -18.88 -26.52
N ALA A 490 11.32 -18.97 -27.57
CA ALA A 490 10.42 -17.88 -27.95
C ALA A 490 9.26 -17.72 -26.93
N PRO A 491 8.79 -16.49 -26.66
CA PRO A 491 7.76 -16.25 -25.67
C PRO A 491 6.37 -16.62 -26.21
N TYR A 492 5.43 -16.87 -25.29
CA TYR A 492 4.02 -17.03 -25.63
C TYR A 492 3.30 -15.68 -25.58
N ILE A 493 2.49 -15.40 -26.58
CA ILE A 493 1.59 -14.25 -26.59
C ILE A 493 0.16 -14.78 -26.53
N ILE A 494 -0.50 -14.59 -25.38
CA ILE A 494 -1.91 -14.93 -25.24
C ILE A 494 -2.73 -13.72 -25.72
N PHE A 495 -3.36 -13.88 -26.88
CA PHE A 495 -4.24 -12.88 -27.44
C PHE A 495 -5.71 -13.23 -27.20
N GLY A 496 -6.54 -12.22 -26.94
CA GLY A 496 -7.99 -12.38 -26.84
C GLY A 496 -8.70 -11.07 -26.53
N PRO A 497 -9.90 -10.80 -27.10
CA PRO A 497 -10.73 -9.65 -26.74
C PRO A 497 -11.00 -9.52 -25.23
N PRO A 498 -11.43 -8.34 -24.74
CA PRO A 498 -11.90 -8.19 -23.36
C PRO A 498 -12.96 -9.25 -23.02
N GLY A 499 -12.89 -9.83 -21.81
CA GLY A 499 -13.84 -10.86 -21.36
C GLY A 499 -13.56 -12.32 -21.76
N THR A 500 -12.57 -12.59 -22.64
CA THR A 500 -12.23 -13.97 -23.10
C THR A 500 -11.45 -14.83 -22.12
N GLY A 501 -11.39 -14.43 -20.85
CA GLY A 501 -10.76 -15.24 -19.80
C GLY A 501 -9.22 -15.31 -19.83
N LYS A 502 -8.51 -14.38 -20.50
CA LYS A 502 -7.03 -14.33 -20.52
C LYS A 502 -6.39 -14.51 -19.13
N THR A 503 -6.87 -13.76 -18.15
CA THR A 503 -6.41 -13.85 -16.76
C THR A 503 -6.66 -15.25 -16.19
N SER A 504 -7.82 -15.86 -16.44
CA SER A 504 -8.12 -17.23 -16.02
C SER A 504 -7.20 -18.25 -16.69
N THR A 505 -6.86 -18.05 -17.98
CA THR A 505 -5.89 -18.88 -18.71
C THR A 505 -4.49 -18.78 -18.10
N ILE A 506 -4.03 -17.56 -17.76
CA ILE A 506 -2.73 -17.36 -17.10
C ILE A 506 -2.71 -18.02 -15.73
N VAL A 507 -3.73 -17.77 -14.91
CA VAL A 507 -3.86 -18.40 -13.58
C VAL A 507 -3.83 -19.91 -13.70
N GLU A 508 -4.62 -20.51 -14.61
CA GLU A 508 -4.61 -21.95 -14.81
C GLU A 508 -3.23 -22.46 -15.22
N ALA A 509 -2.54 -21.78 -16.14
CA ALA A 509 -1.19 -22.17 -16.55
C ALA A 509 -0.20 -22.17 -15.37
N VAL A 510 -0.23 -21.13 -14.54
CA VAL A 510 0.59 -21.04 -13.32
C VAL A 510 0.25 -22.18 -12.34
N LEU A 511 -1.03 -22.47 -12.12
CA LEU A 511 -1.47 -23.56 -11.24
C LEU A 511 -1.01 -24.93 -11.75
N GLN A 512 -1.07 -25.16 -13.07
CA GLN A 512 -0.61 -26.40 -13.67
C GLN A 512 0.92 -26.55 -13.57
N ILE A 513 1.69 -25.48 -13.76
CA ILE A 513 3.14 -25.48 -13.52
C ILE A 513 3.43 -25.77 -12.05
N TRP A 514 2.77 -25.06 -11.14
CA TRP A 514 2.94 -25.23 -9.70
C TRP A 514 2.69 -26.68 -9.26
N ARG A 515 1.63 -27.32 -9.76
CA ARG A 515 1.31 -28.71 -9.39
C ARG A 515 2.19 -29.75 -10.08
N GLN A 516 2.44 -29.60 -11.39
CA GLN A 516 3.12 -30.63 -12.17
C GLN A 516 4.65 -30.54 -12.10
N GLN A 517 5.19 -29.38 -11.74
CA GLN A 517 6.63 -29.12 -11.69
C GLN A 517 7.01 -28.59 -10.29
N PRO A 518 7.12 -29.45 -9.26
CA PRO A 518 7.33 -29.03 -7.86
C PRO A 518 8.59 -28.18 -7.61
N ARG A 519 9.57 -28.23 -8.52
CA ARG A 519 10.81 -27.45 -8.44
C ARG A 519 10.77 -26.14 -9.23
N ALA A 520 9.72 -25.91 -10.00
CA ALA A 520 9.60 -24.71 -10.80
C ALA A 520 9.24 -23.50 -9.92
N HIS A 521 9.90 -22.37 -10.19
CA HIS A 521 9.60 -21.07 -9.61
C HIS A 521 9.04 -20.14 -10.68
N VAL A 522 8.00 -19.39 -10.32
CA VAL A 522 7.23 -18.55 -11.23
C VAL A 522 7.26 -17.10 -10.75
N LEU A 523 7.65 -16.18 -11.62
CA LEU A 523 7.44 -14.75 -11.42
C LEU A 523 6.19 -14.34 -12.21
N VAL A 524 5.20 -13.77 -11.52
CA VAL A 524 3.99 -13.21 -12.14
C VAL A 524 4.08 -11.69 -12.05
N ALA A 525 4.15 -11.02 -13.20
CA ALA A 525 4.29 -9.59 -13.28
C ALA A 525 3.06 -8.93 -13.93
N ALA A 526 2.62 -7.79 -13.39
CA ALA A 526 1.60 -6.97 -14.03
C ALA A 526 1.93 -5.48 -13.95
N SER A 527 1.27 -4.65 -14.78
CA SER A 527 1.55 -3.21 -14.83
C SER A 527 1.02 -2.43 -13.63
N SER A 528 0.04 -2.97 -12.88
CA SER A 528 -0.57 -2.28 -11.74
C SER A 528 -0.69 -3.18 -10.51
N ASN A 529 -0.70 -2.56 -9.32
CA ASN A 529 -0.93 -3.28 -8.07
C ASN A 529 -2.30 -3.95 -8.04
N PHE A 530 -3.34 -3.32 -8.61
CA PHE A 530 -4.67 -3.90 -8.72
C PHE A 530 -4.65 -5.23 -9.50
N ALA A 531 -3.99 -5.26 -10.66
CA ALA A 531 -3.87 -6.48 -11.47
C ALA A 531 -3.05 -7.57 -10.75
N CYS A 532 -1.98 -7.19 -10.05
CA CYS A 532 -1.20 -8.13 -9.22
C CYS A 532 -2.05 -8.73 -8.10
N ASN A 533 -2.86 -7.90 -7.43
CA ASN A 533 -3.72 -8.33 -6.32
C ASN A 533 -4.81 -9.30 -6.82
N GLU A 534 -5.45 -8.99 -7.95
CA GLU A 534 -6.42 -9.88 -8.60
C GLU A 534 -5.81 -11.24 -8.96
N LEU A 535 -4.60 -11.25 -9.55
CA LEU A 535 -3.88 -12.49 -9.86
C LEU A 535 -3.56 -13.27 -8.58
N THR A 536 -3.11 -12.58 -7.53
CA THR A 536 -2.78 -13.18 -6.24
C THR A 536 -4.01 -13.84 -5.60
N GLN A 537 -5.15 -13.14 -5.52
CA GLN A 537 -6.40 -13.67 -4.97
C GLN A 537 -6.87 -14.93 -5.71
N ARG A 538 -6.75 -14.96 -7.05
CA ARG A 538 -7.13 -16.14 -7.82
C ARG A 538 -6.21 -17.33 -7.56
N LEU A 539 -4.91 -17.10 -7.39
CA LEU A 539 -3.94 -18.14 -7.10
C LEU A 539 -4.12 -18.71 -5.68
N MET A 540 -4.38 -17.85 -4.69
CA MET A 540 -4.57 -18.23 -3.28
C MET A 540 -5.77 -19.18 -3.06
N ARG A 541 -6.73 -19.23 -3.98
CA ARG A 541 -7.83 -20.21 -3.93
C ARG A 541 -7.38 -21.66 -4.01
N PHE A 542 -6.19 -21.92 -4.55
CA PHE A 542 -5.69 -23.26 -4.85
C PHE A 542 -4.27 -23.52 -4.34
N VAL A 543 -3.47 -22.47 -4.18
CA VAL A 543 -2.07 -22.56 -3.76
C VAL A 543 -1.94 -22.19 -2.28
N PRO A 544 -1.20 -22.98 -1.47
CA PRO A 544 -0.93 -22.64 -0.07
C PRO A 544 -0.23 -21.28 0.08
N GLU A 545 -0.55 -20.56 1.15
CA GLU A 545 0.07 -19.25 1.47
C GLU A 545 1.61 -19.28 1.47
N ALA A 546 2.21 -20.38 1.93
CA ALA A 546 3.66 -20.53 2.00
C ALA A 546 4.36 -20.55 0.62
N ASP A 547 3.62 -20.84 -0.45
CA ASP A 547 4.16 -20.94 -1.81
C ASP A 547 4.00 -19.64 -2.61
N ILE A 548 3.22 -18.65 -2.12
CA ILE A 548 2.99 -17.37 -2.81
C ILE A 548 3.55 -16.22 -1.99
N PHE A 549 4.28 -15.33 -2.65
CA PHE A 549 4.70 -14.06 -2.07
C PHE A 549 4.30 -12.86 -2.92
N ARG A 550 3.59 -11.91 -2.32
CA ARG A 550 3.21 -10.65 -2.96
C ARG A 550 4.24 -9.56 -2.60
N PHE A 551 4.98 -9.08 -3.60
CA PHE A 551 5.99 -8.02 -3.40
C PHE A 551 5.47 -6.64 -3.82
N PHE A 552 5.16 -5.79 -2.83
CA PHE A 552 4.74 -4.40 -3.00
C PHE A 552 5.91 -3.42 -2.99
N SER A 553 5.69 -2.24 -3.60
CA SER A 553 6.53 -1.05 -3.40
C SER A 553 6.14 -0.29 -2.13
N ARG A 554 7.05 0.56 -1.64
CA ARG A 554 6.82 1.38 -0.43
C ARG A 554 5.59 2.28 -0.49
N SER A 555 5.23 2.80 -1.66
CA SER A 555 4.04 3.63 -1.86
C SER A 555 2.73 2.93 -1.44
N CYS A 556 2.70 1.60 -1.44
CA CYS A 556 1.50 0.84 -1.06
C CYS A 556 1.16 0.94 0.43
N GLU A 557 2.11 1.32 1.30
CA GLU A 557 1.87 1.45 2.75
C GLU A 557 0.76 2.46 3.08
N ARG A 558 0.60 3.54 2.30
CA ARG A 558 -0.45 4.53 2.53
C ARG A 558 -1.84 4.00 2.25
N ASN A 559 -1.96 3.15 1.24
CA ASN A 559 -3.22 2.56 0.79
C ASN A 559 -3.44 1.16 1.34
N ILE A 560 -2.73 0.79 2.41
CA ILE A 560 -2.77 -0.54 3.02
C ILE A 560 -4.19 -0.97 3.40
N GLU A 561 -5.02 -0.02 3.83
CA GLU A 561 -6.42 -0.25 4.22
C GLU A 561 -7.32 -0.67 3.05
N THR A 562 -6.88 -0.46 1.81
CA THR A 562 -7.61 -0.87 0.58
C THR A 562 -7.16 -2.21 0.03
N ILE A 563 -6.08 -2.78 0.59
CA ILE A 563 -5.54 -4.07 0.18
C ILE A 563 -6.25 -5.17 0.97
N ASP A 564 -6.59 -6.25 0.27
CA ASP A 564 -7.19 -7.44 0.88
C ASP A 564 -6.28 -8.05 1.95
N MET A 565 -6.89 -8.47 3.06
CA MET A 565 -6.20 -8.99 4.23
C MET A 565 -5.37 -10.23 3.93
N GLU A 566 -5.92 -11.18 3.16
CA GLU A 566 -5.24 -12.42 2.85
C GLU A 566 -3.99 -12.14 2.00
N ILE A 567 -4.07 -11.17 1.08
CA ILE A 567 -2.91 -10.72 0.29
C ILE A 567 -1.85 -10.07 1.18
N LEU A 568 -2.25 -9.23 2.14
CA LEU A 568 -1.31 -8.55 3.02
C LEU A 568 -0.49 -9.55 3.84
N GLU A 569 -1.13 -10.60 4.34
CA GLU A 569 -0.50 -11.62 5.16
C GLU A 569 0.63 -12.39 4.45
N ILE A 570 0.56 -12.53 3.12
CA ILE A 570 1.58 -13.18 2.29
C ILE A 570 2.52 -12.18 1.60
N SER A 571 2.64 -10.96 2.12
CA SER A 571 3.38 -9.87 1.49
C SER A 571 4.43 -9.23 2.39
N ASN A 572 5.24 -8.35 1.81
CA ASN A 572 6.14 -7.47 2.58
C ASN A 572 5.44 -6.30 3.29
N LEU A 573 4.10 -6.32 3.37
CA LEU A 573 3.27 -5.44 4.19
C LEU A 573 2.57 -6.19 5.33
N ALA A 574 2.91 -7.47 5.56
CA ALA A 574 2.25 -8.32 6.57
C ALA A 574 2.31 -7.76 8.00
N THR A 575 3.27 -6.89 8.32
CA THR A 575 3.37 -6.24 9.63
C THR A 575 2.63 -4.90 9.73
N GLY A 576 1.98 -4.48 8.64
CA GLY A 576 1.24 -3.22 8.53
C GLY A 576 2.09 -2.02 8.12
N ILE A 577 3.38 -2.22 7.91
CA ILE A 577 4.33 -1.23 7.41
C ILE A 577 5.14 -1.83 6.26
N TYR A 578 5.69 -1.00 5.39
CA TYR A 578 6.60 -1.48 4.35
C TYR A 578 7.88 -2.00 4.98
N GLU A 579 8.13 -3.29 4.76
CA GLU A 579 9.40 -3.90 5.05
C GLU A 579 10.09 -4.29 3.74
N ILE A 580 11.42 -4.19 3.74
CA ILE A 580 12.21 -4.71 2.64
C ILE A 580 12.11 -6.25 2.70
N PRO A 581 11.68 -6.94 1.64
CA PRO A 581 11.64 -8.40 1.63
C PRO A 581 12.99 -9.01 1.99
N THR A 582 12.99 -10.25 2.46
CA THR A 582 14.22 -11.02 2.68
C THR A 582 14.47 -11.93 1.48
N TYR A 583 15.70 -12.42 1.33
CA TYR A 583 16.01 -13.41 0.31
C TYR A 583 15.19 -14.69 0.50
N GLU A 584 14.86 -15.03 1.73
CA GLU A 584 14.03 -16.18 2.10
C GLU A 584 12.58 -16.02 1.64
N HIS A 585 12.02 -14.81 1.64
CA HIS A 585 10.72 -14.56 1.03
C HIS A 585 10.72 -14.82 -0.48
N ILE A 586 11.81 -14.48 -1.17
CA ILE A 586 11.92 -14.67 -2.62
C ILE A 586 12.24 -16.14 -2.95
N TYR A 587 13.30 -16.69 -2.36
CA TYR A 587 13.78 -18.05 -2.65
C TYR A 587 12.95 -19.15 -2.01
N GLY A 588 12.21 -18.85 -0.93
CA GLY A 588 11.33 -19.80 -0.27
C GLY A 588 9.96 -19.91 -0.94
N SER A 589 9.57 -18.94 -1.77
CA SER A 589 8.27 -18.92 -2.44
C SER A 589 8.38 -19.50 -3.84
N ARG A 590 7.40 -20.32 -4.22
CA ARG A 590 7.32 -20.91 -5.57
C ARG A 590 6.73 -19.93 -6.58
N ILE A 591 5.91 -18.99 -6.12
CA ILE A 591 5.27 -17.97 -6.95
C ILE A 591 5.51 -16.61 -6.31
N VAL A 592 6.18 -15.71 -7.04
CA VAL A 592 6.33 -14.32 -6.62
C VAL A 592 5.47 -13.44 -7.51
N VAL A 593 4.62 -12.60 -6.93
CA VAL A 593 3.74 -11.68 -7.65
C VAL A 593 4.15 -10.23 -7.38
N SER A 594 4.49 -9.48 -8.43
CA SER A 594 4.99 -8.10 -8.32
C SER A 594 4.58 -7.24 -9.51
N THR A 595 4.62 -5.91 -9.37
CA THR A 595 4.51 -5.05 -10.57
C THR A 595 5.78 -5.14 -11.41
N VAL A 596 5.66 -4.94 -12.73
CA VAL A 596 6.80 -5.01 -13.68
C VAL A 596 7.96 -4.10 -13.23
N THR A 597 7.66 -2.85 -12.86
CA THR A 597 8.66 -1.92 -12.36
C THR A 597 9.30 -2.42 -11.06
N ASN A 598 8.51 -2.99 -10.14
CA ASN A 598 9.03 -3.48 -8.87
C ASN A 598 9.83 -4.79 -9.03
N CYS A 599 9.62 -5.57 -10.10
CA CYS A 599 10.49 -6.71 -10.45
C CYS A 599 11.95 -6.27 -10.69
N GLY A 600 12.18 -5.04 -11.16
CA GLY A 600 13.53 -4.47 -11.27
C GLY A 600 14.29 -4.44 -9.94
N ARG A 601 13.59 -4.41 -8.80
CA ARG A 601 14.20 -4.52 -7.46
C ARG A 601 14.82 -5.88 -7.19
N LEU A 602 14.34 -6.96 -7.83
CA LEU A 602 14.93 -8.29 -7.71
C LEU A 602 16.30 -8.33 -8.40
N ALA A 603 16.41 -7.74 -9.59
CA ALA A 603 17.69 -7.58 -10.29
C ALA A 603 18.65 -6.67 -9.50
N GLN A 604 18.15 -5.54 -8.99
CA GLN A 604 18.90 -4.62 -8.13
C GLN A 604 19.43 -5.30 -6.85
N ALA A 605 18.70 -6.29 -6.33
CA ALA A 605 19.09 -7.07 -5.16
C ALA A 605 19.95 -8.30 -5.51
N HIS A 606 20.36 -8.46 -6.76
CA HIS A 606 21.14 -9.59 -7.25
C HIS A 606 20.48 -10.96 -6.95
N VAL A 607 19.15 -11.03 -7.10
CA VAL A 607 18.47 -12.34 -7.16
C VAL A 607 19.08 -13.15 -8.31
N ILE A 608 19.32 -14.45 -8.08
CA ILE A 608 20.00 -15.32 -9.03
C ILE A 608 19.25 -15.27 -10.38
N PRO A 609 19.92 -14.94 -11.51
CA PRO A 609 19.26 -14.76 -12.80
C PRO A 609 18.46 -15.97 -13.29
N THR A 610 18.84 -17.18 -12.89
CA THR A 610 18.18 -18.43 -13.26
C THR A 610 17.19 -18.94 -12.22
N PHE A 611 16.82 -18.12 -11.23
CA PHE A 611 15.94 -18.56 -10.16
C PHE A 611 14.51 -18.82 -10.64
N PHE A 612 13.97 -17.93 -11.47
CA PHE A 612 12.62 -18.10 -12.03
C PHE A 612 12.67 -18.89 -13.33
N ASP A 613 11.99 -20.03 -13.37
CA ASP A 613 11.85 -20.86 -14.57
C ASP A 613 10.81 -20.31 -15.54
N TYR A 614 9.80 -19.62 -15.00
CA TYR A 614 8.73 -18.99 -15.77
C TYR A 614 8.52 -17.54 -15.34
N ILE A 615 8.27 -16.68 -16.33
CA ILE A 615 7.86 -15.29 -16.14
C ILE A 615 6.56 -15.09 -16.91
N PHE A 616 5.51 -14.67 -16.22
CA PHE A 616 4.18 -14.38 -16.78
C PHE A 616 3.89 -12.89 -16.77
#